data_AF-A0A1Q7CU24-F1
#
_entry.id   AF-A0A1Q7CU24-F1
#
_cell.length_a   1.000
_cell.length_b   1.000
_cell.length_c   1.000
_cell.angle_alpha   90.00
_cell.angle_beta   90.00
_cell.angle_gamma   90.00
#
_symmetry.space_group_name_H-M   'P 1'
#
loop_
_entity.id
_entity.type
_entity.pdbx_description
1 polymer ?
#
loop_
_entity_poly.entity_id
_entity_poly.type
_entity_poly.pdbx_seq_one_letter_code
_entity_poly.pdbx_strand_id
1 'polypeptide(L)'
;MKWLDYRLQWERTRRVLPYVAQGARVLDIACADGALFRVLDDRLSAGVGIDLDPVPSSTAKYRYIRGAFPSAMPPGEPFDVVAALAVVEHIPEAA
;
A
#
# COMPACT_ATOMS: atom_id res chain seq x y z
N MET A 1 6.56 -5.06 -16.26
CA MET A 1 6.41 -6.30 -15.46
C MET A 1 6.05 -7.46 -16.37
N LYS A 2 6.51 -8.67 -16.02
CA LYS A 2 6.12 -9.93 -16.67
C LYS A 2 4.86 -10.49 -16.00
N TRP A 3 4.15 -11.41 -16.66
CA TRP A 3 2.92 -12.01 -16.14
C TRP A 3 3.09 -12.70 -14.77
N LEU A 4 4.27 -13.29 -14.53
CA LEU A 4 4.60 -13.93 -13.25
C LEU A 4 4.67 -12.91 -12.11
N ASP A 5 5.18 -11.70 -12.39
CA ASP A 5 5.28 -10.63 -11.40
C ASP A 5 3.88 -10.19 -10.95
N TYR A 6 2.95 -10.05 -11.89
CA TYR A 6 1.54 -9.74 -11.57
C TYR A 6 0.88 -10.83 -10.74
N ARG A 7 1.13 -12.11 -11.05
CA ARG A 7 0.60 -13.22 -10.26
C ARG A 7 1.16 -13.23 -8.85
N LEU A 8 2.46 -13.00 -8.69
CA LEU A 8 3.09 -12.95 -7.37
C LEU A 8 2.60 -11.76 -6.55
N GLN A 9 2.45 -10.59 -7.18
CA GLN A 9 1.86 -9.40 -6.55
C GLN A 9 0.45 -9.71 -6.05
N TRP A 10 -0.41 -10.28 -6.91
CA TRP A 10 -1.77 -10.68 -6.54
C TRP A 10 -1.82 -11.62 -5.32
N GLU A 11 -1.00 -12.66 -5.31
CA GLU A 11 -0.94 -13.61 -4.20
C GLU A 11 -0.49 -12.94 -2.90
N ARG A 12 0.54 -12.08 -2.94
CA ARG A 12 1.00 -11.31 -1.78
C ARG A 12 -0.09 -10.40 -1.24
N THR A 13 -0.76 -9.67 -2.13
CA THR A 13 -1.84 -8.77 -1.76
C THR A 13 -3.01 -9.52 -1.10
N ARG A 14 -3.41 -10.68 -1.64
CA ARG A 14 -4.50 -11.47 -1.06
C ARG A 14 -4.20 -12.01 0.33
N ARG A 15 -2.94 -12.22 0.69
CA ARG A 15 -2.56 -12.65 2.05
C ARG A 15 -2.91 -11.61 3.12
N VAL A 16 -3.13 -10.35 2.74
CA VAL A 16 -3.51 -9.29 3.67
C VAL A 16 -4.99 -9.40 4.08
N LEU A 17 -5.85 -9.95 3.23
CA LEU A 17 -7.32 -10.00 3.42
C LEU A 17 -7.78 -10.44 4.82
N PRO A 18 -7.24 -11.52 5.43
CA PRO A 18 -7.71 -11.98 6.74
C PRO A 18 -7.41 -11.02 7.90
N TYR A 19 -6.47 -10.09 7.70
CA TYR A 19 -6.01 -9.14 8.71
C TYR A 19 -6.71 -7.77 8.59
N VAL A 20 -7.56 -7.59 7.58
CA VAL A 20 -8.25 -6.31 7.32
C VAL A 20 -9.71 -6.42 7.71
N ALA A 21 -10.06 -5.75 8.82
CA ALA A 21 -11.44 -5.59 9.26
C ALA A 21 -12.24 -4.69 8.29
N GLN A 22 -13.57 -4.85 8.28
CA GLN A 22 -14.45 -3.99 7.51
C GLN A 22 -14.35 -2.53 8.02
N GLY A 23 -14.25 -1.59 7.09
CA GLY A 23 -14.09 -0.16 7.40
C GLY A 23 -12.68 0.26 7.80
N ALA A 24 -11.67 -0.61 7.66
CA ALA A 24 -10.30 -0.29 8.06
C ALA A 24 -9.70 0.85 7.21
N ARG A 25 -8.85 1.64 7.85
CA ARG A 25 -7.96 2.63 7.24
C ARG A 25 -6.58 2.02 7.05
N VAL A 26 -6.10 2.01 5.82
CA VAL A 26 -4.87 1.29 5.46
C VAL A 26 -3.78 2.24 4.99
N LEU A 27 -2.57 2.04 5.50
CA LEU A 27 -1.33 2.57 4.93
C LEU A 27 -0.66 1.48 4.09
N ASP A 28 -0.36 1.77 2.82
CA ASP A 28 0.40 0.90 1.92
C ASP A 28 1.78 1.52 1.61
N ILE A 29 2.84 0.92 2.15
CA ILE A 29 4.22 1.37 1.98
C ILE A 29 4.80 0.72 0.71
N ALA A 30 5.35 1.56 -0.18
CA ALA A 30 5.75 1.20 -1.55
C ALA A 30 4.55 0.65 -2.37
N CYS A 31 3.51 1.48 -2.48
CA CYS A 31 2.22 1.08 -3.04
C CYS A 31 2.21 0.84 -4.56
N ALA A 32 3.27 1.22 -5.29
CA ALA A 32 3.42 1.05 -6.73
C ALA A 32 2.16 1.40 -7.56
N ASP A 33 1.45 0.37 -8.06
CA ASP A 33 0.27 0.49 -8.91
C ASP A 33 -1.07 0.39 -8.16
N GLY A 34 -1.05 0.44 -6.82
CA GLY A 34 -2.24 0.41 -5.98
C GLY A 34 -2.95 -0.95 -5.95
N ALA A 35 -2.25 -2.04 -6.26
CA ALA A 35 -2.81 -3.39 -6.22
C ALA A 35 -3.50 -3.73 -4.89
N LEU A 36 -2.94 -3.30 -3.74
CA LEU A 36 -3.54 -3.55 -2.43
C LEU A 36 -4.92 -2.93 -2.29
N PHE A 37 -5.08 -1.66 -2.66
CA PHE A 37 -6.38 -0.99 -2.57
C PHE A 37 -7.40 -1.59 -3.52
N ARG A 38 -7.00 -2.03 -4.72
CA ARG A 38 -7.92 -2.74 -5.64
C ARG A 38 -8.43 -4.06 -5.06
N VAL A 39 -7.58 -4.83 -4.37
CA VAL A 39 -7.99 -6.09 -3.73
C VAL A 39 -8.86 -5.87 -2.51
N LEU A 40 -8.61 -4.79 -1.76
CA LEU A 40 -9.30 -4.50 -0.51
C LEU A 40 -10.47 -3.53 -0.67
N ASP A 41 -10.85 -3.12 -1.88
CA ASP A 41 -11.74 -1.97 -2.09
C ASP A 41 -13.03 -2.08 -1.25
N ASP A 42 -13.74 -3.19 -1.33
CA ASP A 42 -14.99 -3.42 -0.59
C ASP A 42 -14.84 -3.45 0.94
N ARG A 43 -13.61 -3.48 1.46
CA ARG A 43 -13.31 -3.53 2.90
C ARG A 43 -12.86 -2.20 3.49
N LEU A 44 -12.28 -1.31 2.69
CA LEU A 44 -11.61 -0.12 3.24
C LEU A 44 -12.59 1.04 3.40
N SER A 45 -12.42 1.83 4.46
CA SER A 45 -13.05 3.16 4.56
C SER A 45 -12.19 4.22 3.86
N ALA A 46 -10.87 4.12 3.97
CA ALA A 46 -9.90 4.99 3.33
C ALA A 46 -8.54 4.28 3.19
N GLY A 47 -7.68 4.79 2.30
CA GLY A 47 -6.31 4.31 2.18
C GLY A 47 -5.32 5.40 1.79
N VAL A 48 -4.09 5.28 2.28
CA VAL A 48 -2.94 6.11 1.91
C VAL A 48 -1.84 5.22 1.37
N GLY A 49 -1.47 5.41 0.11
CA GLY A 49 -0.33 4.75 -0.52
C GLY A 49 0.86 5.71 -0.59
N ILE A 50 2.05 5.27 -0.21
CA ILE A 50 3.28 6.04 -0.31
C ILE A 50 4.26 5.27 -1.19
N ASP A 51 4.79 5.91 -2.22
CA ASP A 51 5.79 5.32 -3.10
C ASP A 51 6.69 6.41 -3.69
N LEU A 52 7.90 6.07 -4.12
CA LEU A 52 8.77 7.00 -4.85
C LEU A 52 8.18 7.34 -6.23
N ASP A 53 7.44 6.41 -6.83
CA ASP A 53 6.80 6.59 -8.13
C ASP A 53 5.42 5.90 -8.19
N PRO A 54 4.41 6.39 -7.45
CA PRO A 54 3.08 5.82 -7.49
C PRO A 54 2.46 6.05 -8.88
N VAL A 55 1.91 4.99 -9.47
CA VAL A 55 1.27 5.02 -10.79
C VAL A 55 -0.17 5.57 -10.75
N PRO A 56 -1.03 5.23 -9.77
CA PRO A 56 -2.41 5.66 -9.77
C PRO A 56 -2.58 7.13 -9.38
N SER A 57 -3.64 7.74 -9.89
CA SER A 57 -4.12 9.03 -9.39
C SER A 57 -4.95 8.85 -8.11
N SER A 58 -4.91 9.86 -7.24
CA SER A 58 -5.75 9.88 -6.03
C SER A 58 -7.24 9.95 -6.37
N THR A 59 -8.06 9.38 -5.50
CA THR A 59 -9.52 9.39 -5.55
C THR A 59 -10.08 9.97 -4.27
N ALA A 60 -11.42 10.00 -4.11
CA ALA A 60 -12.05 10.38 -2.86
C ALA A 60 -11.70 9.45 -1.68
N LYS A 61 -11.41 8.17 -1.97
CA LYS A 61 -11.17 7.11 -0.98
C LYS A 61 -9.70 6.81 -0.76
N TYR A 62 -8.88 6.95 -1.81
CA TYR A 62 -7.47 6.58 -1.81
C TYR A 62 -6.59 7.77 -2.16
N ARG A 63 -5.65 8.08 -1.28
CA ARG A 63 -4.63 9.10 -1.50
C ARG A 63 -3.30 8.44 -1.82
N TYR A 64 -2.70 8.79 -2.95
CA TYR A 64 -1.35 8.35 -3.32
C TYR A 64 -0.38 9.51 -3.16
N ILE A 65 0.71 9.29 -2.44
CA ILE A 65 1.72 10.29 -2.10
C ILE A 65 3.05 9.86 -2.70
N ARG A 66 3.63 10.74 -3.53
CA ARG A 66 4.98 10.57 -4.06
C ARG A 66 6.00 10.96 -3.00
N GLY A 67 6.82 10.01 -2.55
CA GLY A 67 7.91 10.22 -1.60
C GLY A 67 8.30 8.93 -0.87
N ALA A 68 9.34 9.01 -0.03
CA ALA A 68 9.83 7.88 0.76
C ALA A 68 9.14 7.83 2.13
N PHE A 69 8.73 6.64 2.57
CA PHE A 69 8.40 6.40 3.98
C PHE A 69 9.70 6.35 4.83
N PRO A 70 9.74 6.91 6.04
CA PRO A 70 8.66 7.63 6.73
C PRO A 70 8.62 9.14 6.43
N SER A 71 9.59 9.69 5.70
CA SER A 71 9.72 11.15 5.48
C SER A 71 8.51 11.80 4.80
N ALA A 72 7.80 11.08 3.93
CA ALA A 72 6.62 11.55 3.22
C ALA A 72 5.30 11.30 3.98
N MET A 73 5.36 10.86 5.24
CA MET A 73 4.17 10.57 6.03
C MET A 73 3.32 11.83 6.22
N PRO A 74 2.03 11.83 5.83
CA PRO A 74 1.16 12.94 6.14
C PRO A 74 0.88 12.97 7.66
N PRO A 75 0.70 14.16 8.25
CA PRO A 75 0.09 14.25 9.57
C PRO A 75 -1.33 13.71 9.52
N GLY A 76 -1.78 13.03 10.57
CA GLY A 76 -3.14 12.49 10.60
C GLY A 76 -3.40 11.51 11.73
N GLU A 77 -4.60 10.93 11.70
CA GLU A 77 -5.01 9.87 12.60
C GLU A 77 -4.30 8.54 12.28
N PRO A 78 -4.19 7.62 13.26
CA PRO A 78 -3.61 6.30 13.05
C PRO A 78 -4.28 5.50 11.93
N PHE A 79 -3.54 4.52 11.41
CA PHE A 79 -4.05 3.50 10.51
C PHE A 79 -4.36 2.22 11.30
N ASP A 80 -5.42 1.52 10.91
CA ASP A 80 -5.77 0.23 11.49
C ASP A 80 -4.84 -0.88 10.97
N VAL A 81 -4.37 -0.74 9.72
CA VAL A 81 -3.45 -1.68 9.08
C VAL A 81 -2.35 -0.91 8.38
N VAL A 82 -1.10 -1.35 8.59
CA VAL A 82 0.07 -0.91 7.84
C VAL A 82 0.61 -2.11 7.05
N ALA A 83 0.67 -1.98 5.73
CA ALA A 83 1.18 -3.01 4.84
C ALA A 83 2.52 -2.59 4.23
N ALA A 84 3.46 -3.53 4.21
CA ALA A 84 4.78 -3.39 3.60
C ALA A 84 5.08 -4.69 2.84
N LEU A 85 4.56 -4.80 1.61
CA LEU A 85 4.62 -6.04 0.84
C LEU A 85 5.84 -6.03 -0.09
N ALA A 86 6.84 -6.87 0.21
CA ALA A 86 8.05 -7.02 -0.60
C ALA A 86 8.83 -5.70 -0.82
N VAL A 87 8.92 -4.89 0.23
CA VAL A 87 9.66 -3.61 0.23
C VAL A 87 10.91 -3.65 1.13
N VAL A 88 10.92 -4.49 2.16
CA VAL A 88 12.01 -4.50 3.17
C VAL A 88 13.33 -4.89 2.53
N GLU A 89 13.31 -5.78 1.54
CA GLU A 89 14.47 -6.19 0.76
C GLU A 89 15.11 -5.08 -0.08
N HIS A 90 14.42 -3.95 -0.25
CA HIS A 90 14.91 -2.79 -0.99
C HIS A 90 15.44 -1.68 -0.07
N ILE A 91 15.29 -1.84 1.25
CA ILE A 91 15.82 -0.88 2.22
C ILE A 91 17.33 -1.13 2.34
N PRO A 92 18.17 -0.10 2.16
CA PRO A 92 19.61 -0.23 2.36
C PRO A 92 19.94 -0.71 3.78
N GLU A 93 20.97 -1.54 3.92
CA GLU A 93 21.51 -1.83 5.25
C GLU A 93 21.95 -0.53 5.92
N ALA A 94 21.64 -0.40 7.21
CA ALA A 94 22.19 0.70 8.00
C ALA A 94 23.71 0.53 8.06
N ALA A 95 24.44 1.54 7.59
CA ALA A 95 25.90 1.61 7.66
C ALA A 95 26.40 1.66 9.11
#